data_AF-A0A7C5NT48-F1
#
_entry.id   AF-A0A7C5NT48-F1
#
_cell.length_a   1.000
_cell.length_b   1.000
_cell.length_c   1.000
_cell.angle_alpha   90.00
_cell.angle_beta   90.00
_cell.angle_gamma   90.00
#
_symmetry.space_group_name_H-M   'P 1'
#
loop_
_entity.id
_entity.type
_entity.pdbx_description
1 polymer ?
#
loop_
_entity_poly.entity_id
_entity_poly.type
_entity_poly.pdbx_seq_one_letter_code
_entity_poly.pdbx_strand_id
1 'polypeptide(L)'
;EEGIVVEPAGALTVAALDFYPKQIKNKNVVCIVSGGNNDITRMEEIKERSLLYEGLKHYFIIRFPQRAGALREFLNNVLGENDDITHFEYTKKKNRDTGPALVGIELKSKKDYKGLIERMEKYHINYQTLNDSPMLFDLLV
;
A
#
# COMPACT_ATOMS: atom_id res chain seq x y z
N GLU A 1 26.68 4.13 -4.18
CA GLU A 1 26.58 2.67 -4.37
C GLU A 1 25.79 2.43 -5.65
N GLU A 2 26.30 1.60 -6.56
CA GLU A 2 25.57 1.20 -7.76
C GLU A 2 24.59 0.08 -7.37
N GLY A 3 23.28 0.34 -7.49
CA GLY A 3 22.25 -0.64 -7.18
C GLY A 3 22.09 -1.67 -8.29
N ILE A 4 21.97 -2.95 -7.92
CA ILE A 4 21.65 -4.03 -8.88
C ILE A 4 20.13 -4.03 -9.08
N VAL A 5 19.67 -3.79 -10.32
CA VAL A 5 18.25 -3.90 -10.69
C VAL A 5 18.03 -5.26 -11.37
N VAL A 6 17.13 -6.06 -10.80
CA VAL A 6 16.80 -7.40 -11.29
C VAL A 6 15.30 -7.58 -11.45
N GLU A 7 14.92 -8.51 -12.31
CA GLU A 7 13.53 -8.95 -12.43
C GLU A 7 13.11 -9.83 -11.23
N PRO A 8 11.80 -10.07 -10.99
CA PRO A 8 11.34 -10.88 -9.85
C PRO A 8 11.98 -12.27 -9.76
N ALA A 9 12.18 -12.96 -10.89
CA ALA A 9 12.86 -14.26 -10.91
C ALA A 9 14.34 -14.15 -10.49
N GLY A 10 15.01 -13.05 -10.84
CA GLY A 10 16.40 -12.77 -10.46
C GLY A 10 16.57 -12.48 -8.96
N ALA A 11 15.54 -11.96 -8.29
CA ALA A 11 15.55 -11.70 -6.85
C ALA A 11 15.08 -12.90 -5.98
N LEU A 12 14.54 -13.96 -6.60
CA LEU A 12 13.86 -15.06 -5.90
C LEU A 12 14.73 -15.72 -4.82
N THR A 13 16.00 -15.98 -5.12
CA THR A 13 16.91 -16.67 -4.19
C THR A 13 17.18 -15.84 -2.93
N VAL A 14 17.22 -14.52 -3.07
CA VAL A 14 17.40 -13.58 -1.95
C VAL A 14 16.11 -13.50 -1.14
N ALA A 15 14.96 -13.32 -1.79
CA ALA A 15 13.66 -13.27 -1.11
C ALA A 15 13.33 -14.56 -0.33
N ALA A 16 13.83 -15.71 -0.80
CA ALA A 16 13.61 -16.99 -0.14
C ALA A 16 14.29 -17.08 1.25
N LEU A 17 15.33 -16.30 1.53
CA LEU A 17 16.10 -16.40 2.77
C LEU A 17 15.24 -16.21 4.03
N ASP A 18 14.26 -15.30 3.97
CA ASP A 18 13.34 -15.01 5.08
C ASP A 18 12.48 -16.21 5.48
N PHE A 19 12.30 -17.19 4.58
CA PHE A 19 11.53 -18.41 4.84
C PHE A 19 12.35 -19.54 5.46
N TYR A 20 13.70 -19.44 5.47
CA TYR A 20 14.59 -20.49 5.97
C TYR A 20 15.52 -20.06 7.12
N PRO A 21 15.13 -19.16 8.05
CA PRO A 21 16.05 -18.54 9.00
C PRO A 21 16.73 -19.55 9.95
N LYS A 22 16.01 -20.62 10.31
CA LYS A 22 16.56 -21.68 11.17
C LYS A 22 17.54 -22.58 10.42
N GLN A 23 17.26 -22.88 9.15
CA GLN A 23 18.02 -23.81 8.33
C GLN A 23 19.34 -23.21 7.86
N ILE A 24 19.39 -21.88 7.70
CA ILE A 24 20.58 -21.16 7.22
C ILE A 24 21.45 -20.57 8.34
N LYS A 25 20.99 -20.64 9.60
CA LYS A 25 21.75 -20.13 10.74
C LYS A 25 23.16 -20.76 10.79
N ASN A 26 24.18 -19.92 10.91
CA ASN A 26 25.60 -20.29 10.95
C ASN A 26 26.11 -21.03 9.70
N LYS A 27 25.48 -20.86 8.54
CA LYS A 27 25.94 -21.40 7.27
C LYS A 27 26.39 -20.29 6.32
N ASN A 28 27.31 -20.62 5.44
CA ASN A 28 27.61 -19.78 4.27
C ASN A 28 26.55 -20.06 3.21
N VAL A 29 25.78 -19.03 2.86
CA VAL A 29 24.73 -19.12 1.84
C VAL A 29 25.13 -18.27 0.65
N VAL A 30 25.05 -18.84 -0.55
CA VAL A 30 25.31 -18.14 -1.81
C VAL A 30 23.98 -18.01 -2.55
N CYS A 31 23.55 -16.77 -2.80
CA CYS A 31 22.38 -16.48 -3.62
C CYS A 31 22.81 -16.19 -5.05
N ILE A 32 22.14 -16.81 -6.02
CA ILE A 32 22.36 -16.51 -7.43
C ILE A 32 21.33 -15.46 -7.85
N VAL A 33 21.83 -14.30 -8.26
CA VAL A 33 21.05 -13.24 -8.89
C VAL A 33 21.11 -13.44 -10.39
N SER A 34 20.06 -14.02 -10.99
CA SER A 34 20.14 -14.57 -12.34
C SER A 34 19.78 -13.60 -13.47
N GLY A 35 18.74 -12.77 -13.31
CA GLY A 35 18.11 -12.05 -14.42
C GLY A 35 17.90 -10.56 -14.20
N GLY A 36 18.23 -9.75 -15.20
CA GLY A 36 18.14 -8.29 -15.18
C GLY A 36 17.24 -7.69 -16.26
N ASN A 37 16.45 -8.51 -16.96
CA ASN A 37 15.54 -8.05 -18.02
C ASN A 37 14.26 -7.44 -17.42
N ASN A 38 14.43 -6.35 -16.67
CA ASN A 38 13.33 -5.66 -16.03
C ASN A 38 12.84 -4.50 -16.91
N ASP A 39 11.53 -4.42 -17.13
CA ASP A 39 10.89 -3.28 -17.77
C ASP A 39 10.65 -2.22 -16.69
N ILE A 40 11.07 -0.98 -16.96
CA ILE A 40 10.92 0.13 -16.01
C ILE A 40 9.45 0.37 -15.63
N THR A 41 8.51 0.09 -16.54
CA THR A 41 7.07 0.22 -16.30
C THR A 41 6.56 -0.78 -15.27
N ARG A 42 7.22 -1.93 -15.12
CA ARG A 42 6.86 -2.96 -14.13
C ARG A 42 7.39 -2.63 -12.73
N MET A 43 8.36 -1.71 -12.60
CA MET A 43 8.89 -1.33 -11.30
C MET A 43 7.85 -0.68 -10.41
N GLU A 44 6.91 0.08 -10.98
CA GLU A 44 5.83 0.72 -10.22
C GLU A 44 4.91 -0.35 -9.60
N GLU A 45 4.49 -1.34 -10.39
CA GLU A 45 3.66 -2.46 -9.90
C GLU A 45 4.41 -3.29 -8.84
N ILE A 46 5.70 -3.56 -9.05
CA ILE A 46 6.54 -4.30 -8.09
C ILE A 46 6.64 -3.52 -6.77
N LYS A 47 6.89 -2.21 -6.84
CA LYS A 47 6.93 -1.34 -5.66
C LYS A 47 5.59 -1.34 -4.93
N GLU A 48 4.49 -1.23 -5.66
CA GLU A 48 3.13 -1.25 -5.12
C GLU A 48 2.86 -2.54 -4.33
N ARG A 49 3.15 -3.70 -4.95
CA ARG A 49 3.01 -5.01 -4.31
C ARG A 49 3.92 -5.16 -3.09
N SER A 50 5.14 -4.65 -3.16
CA SER A 50 6.09 -4.66 -2.03
C SER A 50 5.53 -3.90 -0.84
N LEU A 51 5.06 -2.67 -1.05
CA LEU A 51 4.52 -1.83 0.02
C LEU A 51 3.25 -2.44 0.65
N LEU A 52 2.40 -3.08 -0.16
CA LEU A 52 1.23 -3.82 0.33
C LEU A 52 1.65 -5.03 1.18
N TYR A 53 2.63 -5.81 0.71
CA TYR A 53 3.16 -6.97 1.44
C TYR A 53 3.81 -6.59 2.77
N GLU A 54 4.59 -5.50 2.78
CA GLU A 54 5.22 -4.97 3.98
C GLU A 54 4.19 -4.39 4.97
N GLY A 55 2.98 -4.05 4.49
CA GLY A 55 1.94 -3.41 5.28
C GLY A 55 2.23 -1.93 5.51
N LEU A 56 2.83 -1.28 4.52
CA LEU A 56 3.08 0.16 4.50
C LEU A 56 2.02 0.89 3.66
N LYS A 57 1.43 0.23 2.66
CA LYS A 57 0.41 0.84 1.81
C LYS A 57 -0.95 0.21 2.01
N HIS A 58 -1.99 1.04 2.06
CA HIS A 58 -3.35 0.63 2.40
C HIS A 58 -4.38 1.33 1.53
N TYR A 59 -5.33 0.56 1.00
CA TYR A 59 -6.40 1.07 0.14
C TYR A 59 -7.75 0.96 0.83
N PHE A 60 -8.53 2.02 0.69
CA PHE A 60 -9.83 2.17 1.29
C PHE A 60 -10.86 2.70 0.29
N ILE A 61 -12.08 2.20 0.36
CA ILE A 61 -13.24 2.93 -0.15
C ILE A 61 -13.78 3.79 0.98
N ILE A 62 -13.67 5.11 0.86
CA ILE A 62 -14.15 6.07 1.85
C ILE A 62 -15.38 6.81 1.33
N ARG A 63 -16.45 6.86 2.13
CA ARG A 63 -17.64 7.67 1.82
C ARG A 63 -17.56 9.00 2.55
N PHE A 64 -17.11 10.03 1.85
CA PHE A 64 -17.10 11.38 2.40
C PHE A 64 -18.51 11.99 2.43
N PRO A 65 -18.88 12.72 3.49
CA PRO A 65 -20.12 13.47 3.52
C PRO A 65 -20.08 14.63 2.50
N GLN A 66 -21.21 14.92 1.86
CA GLN A 66 -21.36 16.01 0.87
C GLN A 66 -21.45 17.38 1.55
N ARG A 67 -20.41 17.75 2.30
CA ARG A 67 -20.28 19.08 2.90
C ARG A 67 -18.89 19.63 2.64
N ALA A 68 -18.82 20.96 2.52
CA ALA A 68 -17.54 21.64 2.40
C ALA A 68 -16.63 21.28 3.58
N GLY A 69 -15.36 21.02 3.30
CA GLY A 69 -14.34 20.74 4.31
C GLY A 69 -14.22 19.27 4.75
N ALA A 70 -15.07 18.35 4.28
CA ALA A 70 -15.01 16.94 4.68
C ALA A 70 -13.64 16.28 4.42
N LEU A 71 -13.06 16.50 3.23
CA LEU A 71 -11.71 16.01 2.92
C LEU A 71 -10.65 16.69 3.79
N ARG A 72 -10.77 17.99 4.03
CA ARG A 72 -9.83 18.75 4.88
C ARG A 72 -9.83 18.23 6.32
N GLU A 73 -10.99 17.91 6.87
CA GLU A 73 -11.09 17.31 8.20
C GLU A 73 -10.43 15.93 8.24
N PHE A 74 -10.62 15.11 7.21
CA PHE A 74 -9.92 13.83 7.11
C PHE A 74 -8.39 14.01 7.11
N LEU A 75 -7.88 14.92 6.28
CA LEU A 75 -6.44 15.22 6.24
C LEU A 75 -5.90 15.68 7.61
N ASN A 76 -6.64 16.55 8.30
CA ASN A 76 -6.16 17.16 9.54
C ASN A 76 -6.31 16.28 10.77
N ASN A 77 -7.33 15.42 10.80
CA ASN A 77 -7.74 14.71 12.01
C ASN A 77 -7.55 13.20 11.93
N VAL A 78 -7.50 12.63 10.72
CA VAL A 78 -7.46 11.18 10.50
C VAL A 78 -6.10 10.72 10.00
N LEU A 79 -5.44 11.46 9.12
CA LEU A 79 -4.07 11.13 8.75
C LEU A 79 -3.11 11.40 9.90
N GLY A 80 -2.10 10.53 10.03
CA GLY A 80 -0.97 10.75 10.90
C GLY A 80 -0.04 11.80 10.29
N GLU A 81 0.84 12.36 11.12
CA GLU A 81 1.79 13.40 10.72
C GLU A 81 2.72 12.98 9.58
N ASN A 82 2.97 11.68 9.43
CA ASN A 82 3.85 11.10 8.41
C ASN A 82 3.09 10.19 7.43
N ASP A 83 1.76 10.23 7.41
CA ASP A 83 0.95 9.41 6.51
C ASP A 83 0.69 10.19 5.21
N ASP A 84 0.96 9.56 4.06
CA ASP A 84 0.79 10.19 2.75
C ASP A 84 -0.40 9.61 2.00
N ILE A 85 -1.21 10.48 1.38
CA ILE A 85 -2.19 10.03 0.38
C ILE A 85 -1.47 9.84 -0.94
N THR A 86 -1.37 8.59 -1.38
CA THR A 86 -0.70 8.20 -2.62
C THR A 86 -1.66 7.90 -3.76
N HIS A 87 -2.95 7.74 -3.45
CA HIS A 87 -4.00 7.58 -4.45
C HIS A 87 -5.29 8.24 -3.95
N PHE A 88 -5.95 9.00 -4.81
CA PHE A 88 -7.24 9.60 -4.49
C PHE A 88 -8.09 9.71 -5.76
N GLU A 89 -9.08 8.82 -5.88
CA GLU A 89 -10.05 8.87 -6.97
C GLU A 89 -11.45 9.05 -6.39
N TYR A 90 -12.15 10.10 -6.83
CA TYR A 90 -13.50 10.39 -6.35
C TYR A 90 -14.52 10.37 -7.49
N THR A 91 -15.50 9.48 -7.41
CA THR A 91 -16.58 9.42 -8.39
C THR A 91 -17.79 10.25 -7.93
N LYS A 92 -18.00 11.42 -8.54
CA LYS A 92 -19.21 12.23 -8.30
C LYS A 92 -20.41 11.63 -9.05
N LYS A 93 -21.29 10.89 -8.36
CA LYS A 93 -22.56 10.43 -8.95
C LYS A 93 -23.64 11.52 -8.82
N LYS A 94 -24.31 11.85 -9.94
CA LYS A 94 -25.32 12.92 -10.03
C LYS A 94 -26.58 12.71 -9.14
N ASN A 95 -26.86 11.48 -8.70
CA ASN A 95 -28.11 11.09 -8.01
C ASN A 95 -27.91 10.28 -6.70
N ARG A 96 -26.74 10.34 -6.05
CA ARG A 96 -26.55 9.71 -4.73
C ARG A 96 -25.84 10.67 -3.78
N ASP A 97 -26.36 10.77 -2.56
CA ASP A 97 -25.88 11.67 -1.50
C ASP A 97 -24.48 11.33 -0.97
N THR A 98 -23.84 10.25 -1.43
CA THR A 98 -22.44 9.90 -1.15
C THR A 98 -21.79 9.28 -2.38
N GLY A 99 -20.65 9.84 -2.83
CA GLY A 99 -19.77 9.21 -3.81
C GLY A 99 -18.64 8.48 -3.07
N PRO A 100 -18.38 7.19 -3.34
CA PRO A 100 -17.20 6.54 -2.80
C PRO A 100 -15.94 7.19 -3.39
N ALA A 101 -14.93 7.40 -2.54
CA ALA A 101 -13.57 7.71 -2.95
C ALA A 101 -12.69 6.49 -2.74
N LEU A 102 -11.91 6.10 -3.75
CA LEU A 102 -10.78 5.19 -3.57
C LEU A 102 -9.61 5.99 -3.04
N VAL A 103 -9.13 5.64 -1.85
CA VAL A 103 -8.05 6.34 -1.16
C VAL A 103 -6.93 5.35 -0.84
N GLY A 104 -5.74 5.60 -1.37
CA GLY A 104 -4.51 4.90 -1.02
C GLY A 104 -3.71 5.74 -0.03
N ILE A 105 -3.34 5.14 1.11
CA ILE A 105 -2.57 5.76 2.18
C ILE A 105 -1.30 4.96 2.37
N GLU A 106 -0.16 5.64 2.31
CA GLU A 106 1.16 5.09 2.61
C GLU A 106 1.58 5.56 4.01
N LEU A 107 2.01 4.61 4.83
CA LEU A 107 2.46 4.79 6.19
C LEU A 107 3.97 4.72 6.24
N LYS A 108 4.58 5.54 7.10
CA LYS A 108 6.01 5.46 7.40
C LYS A 108 6.39 4.18 8.15
N SER A 109 5.50 3.66 9.00
CA SER A 109 5.69 2.39 9.70
C SER A 109 4.43 1.56 9.70
N LYS A 110 4.58 0.24 9.51
CA LYS A 110 3.51 -0.75 9.65
C LYS A 110 2.77 -0.65 11.00
N LYS A 111 3.47 -0.20 12.06
CA LYS A 111 2.88 -0.03 13.40
C LYS A 111 1.84 1.08 13.45
N ASP A 112 1.89 2.05 12.54
CA ASP A 112 1.02 3.22 12.53
C ASP A 112 -0.39 2.88 12.02
N TYR A 113 -0.55 1.73 11.34
CA TYR A 113 -1.83 1.28 10.79
C TYR A 113 -2.94 1.24 11.84
N LYS A 114 -2.63 0.72 13.04
CA LYS A 114 -3.60 0.67 14.13
C LYS A 114 -4.08 2.08 14.53
N GLY A 115 -3.17 3.03 14.63
CA GLY A 115 -3.49 4.41 14.97
C GLY A 115 -4.33 5.10 13.89
N LEU A 116 -4.08 4.82 12.61
CA LEU A 116 -4.91 5.29 11.50
C LEU A 116 -6.35 4.80 11.63
N ILE A 117 -6.53 3.50 11.86
CA ILE A 117 -7.85 2.88 12.03
C ILE A 117 -8.59 3.45 13.24
N GLU A 118 -7.91 3.59 14.39
CA GLU A 118 -8.50 4.21 15.59
C GLU A 118 -8.99 5.64 15.33
N ARG A 119 -8.24 6.43 14.55
CA ARG A 119 -8.68 7.79 14.15
C ARG A 119 -9.85 7.75 13.17
N MET A 120 -9.85 6.83 12.20
CA MET A 120 -11.00 6.65 11.30
C MET A 120 -12.28 6.33 12.08
N GLU A 121 -12.22 5.43 13.07
CA GLU A 121 -13.35 5.08 13.93
C GLU A 121 -13.79 6.25 14.82
N LYS A 122 -12.83 6.94 15.45
CA LYS A 122 -13.06 8.10 16.32
C LYS A 122 -13.77 9.25 15.60
N TYR A 123 -13.42 9.52 14.35
CA TYR A 123 -14.04 10.55 13.52
C TYR A 123 -15.23 10.03 12.69
N HIS A 124 -15.69 8.80 12.97
CA HIS A 124 -16.84 8.17 12.33
C HIS A 124 -16.75 8.14 10.80
N ILE A 125 -15.54 7.90 10.29
CA ILE A 125 -15.31 7.76 8.85
C ILE A 125 -15.94 6.45 8.40
N ASN A 126 -16.80 6.52 7.38
CA ASN A 126 -17.34 5.33 6.73
C ASN A 126 -16.34 4.84 5.69
N TYR A 127 -15.65 3.74 5.99
CA TYR A 127 -14.65 3.13 5.12
C TYR A 127 -14.81 1.62 4.98
N GLN A 128 -14.25 1.07 3.90
CA GLN A 128 -14.05 -0.35 3.67
C GLN A 128 -12.61 -0.59 3.24
N THR A 129 -11.91 -1.54 3.85
CA THR A 129 -10.55 -1.94 3.46
C THR A 129 -10.55 -2.75 2.17
N LEU A 130 -9.55 -2.54 1.32
CA LEU A 130 -9.41 -3.25 0.04
C LEU A 130 -8.13 -4.08 -0.09
N ASN A 131 -7.21 -4.03 0.86
CA ASN A 131 -5.91 -4.71 0.77
C ASN A 131 -6.01 -6.22 0.49
N ASP A 132 -7.02 -6.91 1.01
CA ASP A 132 -7.22 -8.34 0.81
C ASP A 132 -8.10 -8.68 -0.41
N SER A 133 -8.57 -7.66 -1.14
CA SER A 133 -9.42 -7.86 -2.32
C SER A 133 -8.57 -8.31 -3.51
N PRO A 134 -8.86 -9.48 -4.11
CA PRO A 134 -8.17 -9.91 -5.33
C PRO A 134 -8.30 -8.91 -6.48
N MET A 135 -9.38 -8.11 -6.48
CA MET A 135 -9.68 -7.11 -7.51
C MET A 135 -8.95 -5.78 -7.30
N LEU A 136 -8.18 -5.60 -6.22
CA LEU A 136 -7.52 -4.32 -5.94
C LEU A 136 -6.62 -3.88 -7.09
N PHE A 137 -5.81 -4.79 -7.64
CA PHE A 137 -4.92 -4.45 -8.75
C PHE A 137 -5.68 -4.20 -10.06
N ASP A 138 -6.82 -4.88 -10.28
CA ASP A 138 -7.69 -4.60 -11.43
C ASP A 138 -8.33 -3.20 -11.37
N LEU A 139 -8.40 -2.60 -10.18
CA LEU A 139 -8.92 -1.24 -9.96
C LEU A 139 -7.82 -0.16 -10.04
N LEU A 140 -6.54 -0.54 -10.01
CA LEU A 140 -5.40 0.38 -10.02
C LEU A 140 -4.75 0.52 -11.42
N VAL A 141 -5.12 -0.36 -12.37
CA VAL A 141 -4.57 -0.45 -13.73
C VAL A 141 -5.64 -0.13 -14.78
#